data_AF-A0A5B0MA79-F1
#
_entry.id   AF-A0A5B0MA79-F1
#
_cell.length_a   1.000
_cell.length_b   1.000
_cell.length_c   1.000
_cell.angle_alpha   90.00
_cell.angle_beta   90.00
_cell.angle_gamma   90.00
#
_symmetry.space_group_name_H-M   'P 1'
#
loop_
_entity.id
_entity.type
_entity.pdbx_description
1 polymer ?
#
loop_
_entity_poly.entity_id
_entity_poly.type
_entity_poly.pdbx_seq_one_letter_code
_entity_poly.pdbx_strand_id
1 'polypeptide(L)'
;MEAKEDARIEVILLGTVHHGKFFESNSKDKPYICTSYMISKTIYYVSDVSEIPEETMTKILESHSGRGDGGGGRLKVLIIDTLRLLPHASHFGIAQAIHAAQRLNPIRTYLVGFTHRVTHDCWTYCCQAISQGRRSTDFKASSSSSSSQTNIYPPQARDLVVTEQDSGKSRQRFEVLLERGVVEDYDRFTGQALRLIEADNPTPPLSNALALEMPWVRPAFDGLVVHTSLRSSQVTDNFYD
;
A
#
# COMPACT_ATOMS: atom_id res chain seq x y z
N MET A 1 23.94 36.87 3.61
CA MET A 1 22.63 36.64 4.26
C MET A 1 21.79 35.87 3.28
N GLU A 2 21.77 34.55 3.39
CA GLU A 2 20.88 33.71 2.60
C GLU A 2 19.47 33.91 3.19
N ALA A 3 18.54 34.43 2.40
CA ALA A 3 17.17 34.61 2.85
C ALA A 3 16.64 33.23 3.29
N LYS A 4 16.19 33.12 4.55
CA LYS A 4 15.35 32.00 4.98
C LYS A 4 14.08 32.08 4.14
N GLU A 5 14.07 31.33 3.05
CA GLU A 5 12.88 31.09 2.25
C GLU A 5 11.83 30.53 3.21
N ASP A 6 10.74 31.27 3.43
CA ASP A 6 9.66 30.86 4.32
C ASP A 6 9.25 29.43 3.94
N ALA A 7 9.35 28.50 4.88
CA ALA A 7 8.97 27.11 4.68
C ALA A 7 7.45 27.03 4.43
N ARG A 8 7.03 27.14 3.17
CA ARG A 8 5.63 27.07 2.75
C ARG A 8 5.30 25.63 2.39
N ILE A 9 4.30 25.08 3.06
CA ILE A 9 3.69 23.80 2.69
C ILE A 9 2.57 24.09 1.70
N GLU A 10 2.73 23.65 0.46
CA GLU A 10 1.68 23.73 -0.57
C GLU A 10 0.89 22.42 -0.58
N VAL A 11 -0.44 22.48 -0.59
CA VAL A 11 -1.31 21.31 -0.74
C VAL A 11 -2.22 21.52 -1.95
N ILE A 12 -2.09 20.65 -2.94
CA ILE A 12 -2.81 20.71 -4.20
C ILE A 12 -3.76 19.51 -4.26
N LEU A 13 -5.06 19.75 -4.46
CA LEU A 13 -6.00 18.69 -4.79
C LEU A 13 -5.72 18.23 -6.21
N LEU A 14 -5.24 17.00 -6.36
CA LEU A 14 -4.70 16.52 -7.62
C LEU A 14 -5.62 15.45 -8.22
N GLY A 15 -6.74 15.92 -8.78
CA GLY A 15 -7.72 15.09 -9.48
C GLY A 15 -8.67 14.32 -8.57
N THR A 16 -9.55 13.57 -9.21
CA THR A 16 -10.56 12.71 -8.57
C THR A 16 -10.11 11.26 -8.63
N VAL A 17 -10.33 10.52 -7.54
CA VAL A 17 -10.11 9.07 -7.44
C VAL A 17 -11.42 8.38 -7.09
N HIS A 18 -11.48 7.05 -7.21
CA HIS A 18 -12.70 6.30 -6.91
C HIS A 18 -12.59 5.61 -5.53
N HIS A 19 -13.66 5.65 -4.74
CA HIS A 19 -13.86 4.89 -3.50
C HIS A 19 -15.07 3.97 -3.65
N GLY A 20 -14.97 3.00 -4.56
CA GLY A 20 -16.05 2.09 -4.90
C GLY A 20 -17.12 2.70 -5.78
N LYS A 21 -18.32 2.12 -5.73
CA LYS A 21 -19.42 2.40 -6.67
C LYS A 21 -20.75 2.55 -5.93
N PHE A 22 -21.67 3.31 -6.50
CA PHE A 22 -23.04 3.36 -6.00
C PHE A 22 -23.74 2.01 -6.16
N PHE A 23 -24.48 1.58 -5.13
CA PHE A 23 -25.22 0.32 -5.11
C PHE A 23 -26.65 0.42 -5.67
N GLU A 24 -27.16 1.64 -5.92
CA GLU A 24 -28.52 1.87 -6.41
C GLU A 24 -28.66 1.52 -7.90
N SER A 25 -29.84 1.04 -8.29
CA SER A 25 -30.10 0.55 -9.66
C SER A 25 -29.92 1.59 -10.76
N ASN A 26 -30.17 2.87 -10.46
CA ASN A 26 -30.14 3.97 -11.43
C ASN A 26 -28.77 4.65 -11.54
N SER A 27 -27.83 4.26 -10.68
CA SER A 27 -26.45 4.74 -10.62
C SER A 27 -25.44 3.59 -10.58
N LYS A 28 -25.91 2.38 -10.91
CA LYS A 28 -25.10 1.17 -11.05
C LYS A 28 -23.93 1.50 -11.97
N ASP A 29 -22.71 1.35 -11.44
CA ASP A 29 -21.43 1.68 -12.07
C ASP A 29 -20.95 3.14 -12.03
N LYS A 30 -21.69 4.08 -11.44
CA LYS A 30 -21.09 5.38 -11.11
C LYS A 30 -20.08 5.21 -9.98
N PRO A 31 -18.84 5.71 -10.12
CA PRO A 31 -17.86 5.65 -9.04
C PRO A 31 -18.23 6.64 -7.94
N TYR A 32 -17.95 6.27 -6.69
CA TYR A 32 -17.90 7.22 -5.58
C TYR A 32 -16.62 8.02 -5.71
N ILE A 33 -16.74 9.34 -5.87
CA ILE A 33 -15.58 10.20 -6.10
C ILE A 33 -14.99 10.65 -4.76
N CYS A 34 -13.70 10.43 -4.60
CA CYS A 34 -12.87 10.95 -3.52
C CYS A 34 -11.73 11.80 -4.08
N THR A 35 -11.02 12.50 -3.19
CA THR A 35 -9.90 13.38 -3.54
C THR A 35 -8.57 12.75 -3.14
N SER A 36 -7.52 13.12 -3.85
CA SER A 36 -6.13 12.86 -3.49
C SER A 36 -5.35 14.17 -3.42
N TYR A 37 -4.19 14.13 -2.76
CA TYR A 37 -3.45 15.34 -2.41
C TYR A 37 -1.99 15.24 -2.84
N MET A 38 -1.52 16.27 -3.53
CA MET A 38 -0.11 16.49 -3.79
C MET A 38 0.42 17.56 -2.83
N ILE A 39 1.40 17.20 -2.01
CA ILE A 39 1.97 18.06 -0.98
C ILE A 39 3.37 18.47 -1.43
N SER A 40 3.56 19.79 -1.53
CA SER A 40 4.81 20.45 -1.94
C SER A 40 5.44 19.82 -3.19
N LYS A 41 4.59 19.37 -4.13
CA LYS A 41 4.93 18.71 -5.41
C LYS A 41 5.87 17.50 -5.31
N THR A 42 6.05 16.96 -4.11
CA THR A 42 7.05 15.90 -3.84
C THR A 42 6.46 14.72 -3.06
N ILE A 43 5.30 14.89 -2.44
CA ILE A 43 4.59 13.86 -1.70
C ILE A 43 3.19 13.70 -2.30
N TYR A 44 2.81 12.49 -2.67
CA TYR A 44 1.44 12.18 -3.12
C TYR A 44 0.75 11.30 -2.07
N TYR A 45 -0.39 11.76 -1.58
CA TYR A 45 -1.22 11.06 -0.61
C TYR A 45 -2.55 10.66 -1.23
N VAL A 46 -2.85 9.37 -1.19
CA VAL A 46 -4.12 8.80 -1.62
C VAL A 46 -4.50 7.61 -0.74
N SER A 47 -5.57 7.76 0.05
CA SER A 47 -6.11 6.71 0.91
C SER A 47 -7.56 6.41 0.51
N ASP A 48 -8.11 5.29 0.97
CA ASP A 48 -9.50 4.89 0.74
C ASP A 48 -9.84 4.91 -0.75
N VAL A 49 -9.04 4.22 -1.57
CA VAL A 49 -9.14 4.27 -3.03
C VAL A 49 -9.27 2.88 -3.64
N SER A 50 -10.27 2.67 -4.49
CA SER A 50 -10.43 1.47 -5.30
C SER A 50 -9.83 1.61 -6.70
N GLU A 51 -9.65 2.83 -7.18
CA GLU A 51 -9.12 3.14 -8.51
C GLU A 51 -8.55 4.56 -8.60
N ILE A 52 -7.39 4.69 -9.23
CA ILE A 52 -6.85 5.99 -9.68
C ILE A 52 -7.09 6.05 -11.20
N PRO A 53 -8.02 6.89 -11.68
CA PRO A 53 -8.29 7.02 -13.11
C PRO A 53 -7.04 7.44 -13.89
N GLU A 54 -6.95 7.01 -15.15
CA GLU A 54 -5.79 7.28 -16.01
C GLU A 54 -5.52 8.78 -16.21
N GLU A 55 -6.59 9.59 -16.27
CA GLU A 55 -6.46 11.05 -16.31
C GLU A 55 -5.79 11.60 -15.05
N THR A 56 -6.18 11.11 -13.87
CA THR A 56 -5.59 11.49 -12.59
C THR A 56 -4.13 11.01 -12.52
N MET A 57 -3.85 9.78 -12.97
CA MET A 57 -2.48 9.25 -13.07
C MET A 57 -1.58 10.15 -13.95
N THR A 58 -2.08 10.56 -15.12
CA THR A 58 -1.37 11.45 -16.03
C THR A 58 -1.07 12.80 -15.39
N LYS A 59 -2.05 13.42 -14.72
CA LYS A 59 -1.84 14.67 -13.97
C LYS A 59 -0.78 14.54 -12.88
N ILE A 60 -0.77 13.42 -12.16
CA ILE A 60 0.26 13.16 -11.15
C ILE A 60 1.63 13.13 -11.83
N LEU A 61 1.79 12.33 -12.89
CA LEU A 61 3.05 12.22 -13.65
C LEU A 61 3.53 13.58 -14.17
N GLU A 62 2.64 14.38 -14.76
CA GLU A 62 2.97 15.73 -15.25
C GLU A 62 3.38 16.70 -14.12
N SER A 63 2.78 16.56 -12.94
CA SER A 63 3.07 17.46 -11.81
C SER A 63 4.47 17.32 -11.21
N HIS A 64 5.14 16.19 -11.44
CA HIS A 64 6.51 15.92 -10.96
C HIS A 64 7.50 15.54 -12.08
N SER A 65 7.07 15.49 -13.35
CA SER A 65 7.96 15.39 -14.50
C SER A 65 8.45 16.79 -14.86
N GLY A 66 9.74 17.06 -14.64
CA GLY A 66 10.27 18.41 -14.83
C GLY A 66 10.13 18.97 -16.24
N ARG A 67 9.52 20.16 -16.33
CA ARG A 67 9.58 21.04 -17.50
C ARG A 67 10.96 21.69 -17.59
N GLY A 68 12.00 20.97 -18.00
CA GLY A 68 13.23 21.53 -18.61
C GLY A 68 14.02 22.65 -17.89
N ASP A 69 13.64 23.09 -16.70
CA ASP A 69 14.19 24.24 -15.97
C ASP A 69 15.03 23.83 -14.75
N GLY A 70 15.33 22.54 -14.62
CA GLY A 70 16.12 21.98 -13.53
C GLY A 70 15.38 21.85 -12.19
N GLY A 71 14.08 22.19 -12.12
CA GLY A 71 13.32 22.21 -10.87
C GLY A 71 12.31 21.07 -10.65
N GLY A 72 11.85 20.35 -11.68
CA GLY A 72 10.86 19.29 -11.50
C GLY A 72 11.50 17.93 -11.19
N GLY A 73 11.51 17.59 -9.90
CA GLY A 73 12.09 16.36 -9.38
C GLY A 73 11.11 15.20 -9.31
N ARG A 74 11.65 13.98 -9.38
CA ARG A 74 10.98 12.70 -9.10
C ARG A 74 10.11 12.78 -7.84
N LEU A 75 8.95 12.11 -7.86
CA LEU A 75 8.10 11.96 -6.68
C LEU A 75 8.93 11.35 -5.54
N LYS A 76 8.94 12.01 -4.37
CA LYS A 76 9.78 11.56 -3.25
C LYS A 76 9.03 10.53 -2.42
N VAL A 77 7.79 10.84 -2.06
CA VAL A 77 6.99 10.00 -1.17
C VAL A 77 5.64 9.73 -1.81
N LEU A 78 5.25 8.46 -1.80
CA LEU A 78 3.90 8.01 -2.08
C LEU A 78 3.31 7.43 -0.79
N ILE A 79 2.14 7.90 -0.37
CA ILE A 79 1.35 7.29 0.71
C ILE A 79 0.07 6.77 0.06
N ILE A 80 -0.16 5.46 0.10
CA ILE A 80 -1.16 4.78 -0.73
C ILE A 80 -1.98 3.75 0.03
N ASP A 81 -3.29 3.72 -0.24
CA ASP A 81 -4.23 2.72 0.28
C ASP A 81 -3.80 1.28 -0.06
N THR A 82 -3.91 0.39 0.92
CA THR A 82 -3.72 -1.06 0.79
C THR A 82 -4.47 -1.76 1.92
N LEU A 83 -5.72 -2.13 1.66
CA LEU A 83 -6.55 -2.74 2.69
C LEU A 83 -6.09 -4.16 3.05
N ARG A 84 -5.74 -4.96 2.04
CA ARG A 84 -5.42 -6.40 2.16
C ARG A 84 -4.73 -6.91 0.88
N LEU A 85 -4.48 -8.22 0.79
CA LEU A 85 -3.90 -8.82 -0.42
C LEU A 85 -4.79 -8.64 -1.66
N LEU A 86 -6.06 -9.01 -1.56
CA LEU A 86 -7.01 -8.94 -2.68
C LEU A 86 -7.73 -7.59 -2.74
N PRO A 87 -8.05 -7.08 -3.94
CA PRO A 87 -8.88 -5.89 -4.09
C PRO A 87 -10.19 -5.96 -3.30
N HIS A 88 -10.67 -4.81 -2.85
CA HIS A 88 -12.01 -4.65 -2.28
C HIS A 88 -12.83 -3.70 -3.16
N ALA A 89 -14.15 -3.70 -3.00
CA ALA A 89 -15.02 -2.84 -3.78
C ALA A 89 -14.63 -1.36 -3.69
N SER A 90 -14.14 -0.92 -2.52
CA SER A 90 -13.79 0.48 -2.24
C SER A 90 -12.32 0.73 -1.91
N HIS A 91 -11.47 -0.31 -1.92
CA HIS A 91 -10.06 -0.19 -1.51
C HIS A 91 -9.12 -1.02 -2.39
N PHE A 92 -7.88 -0.57 -2.46
CA PHE A 92 -6.82 -1.26 -3.15
C PHE A 92 -6.40 -2.54 -2.42
N GLY A 93 -6.10 -3.55 -3.23
CA GLY A 93 -5.28 -4.68 -2.83
C GLY A 93 -3.79 -4.38 -3.01
N ILE A 94 -2.92 -5.23 -2.46
CA ILE A 94 -1.45 -5.04 -2.53
C ILE A 94 -0.94 -4.90 -3.97
N ALA A 95 -1.45 -5.70 -4.91
CA ALA A 95 -1.01 -5.64 -6.30
C ALA A 95 -1.31 -4.26 -6.93
N GLN A 96 -2.53 -3.75 -6.74
CA GLN A 96 -2.95 -2.43 -7.26
C GLN A 96 -2.08 -1.30 -6.69
N ALA A 97 -1.80 -1.32 -5.39
CA ALA A 97 -0.96 -0.33 -4.74
C ALA A 97 0.49 -0.37 -5.26
N ILE A 98 1.06 -1.57 -5.39
CA ILE A 98 2.43 -1.76 -5.90
C ILE A 98 2.54 -1.36 -7.37
N HIS A 99 1.58 -1.71 -8.22
CA HIS A 99 1.59 -1.30 -9.63
C HIS A 99 1.42 0.22 -9.78
N ALA A 100 0.55 0.85 -8.99
CA ALA A 100 0.45 2.31 -8.95
C ALA A 100 1.78 2.95 -8.53
N ALA A 101 2.45 2.40 -7.51
CA ALA A 101 3.76 2.86 -7.09
C ALA A 101 4.84 2.68 -8.16
N GLN A 102 4.84 1.56 -8.89
CA GLN A 102 5.77 1.33 -10.01
C GLN A 102 5.58 2.36 -11.12
N ARG A 103 4.33 2.70 -11.45
CA ARG A 103 4.01 3.72 -12.47
C ARG A 103 4.44 5.12 -12.04
N LEU A 104 4.21 5.47 -10.77
CA LEU A 104 4.56 6.79 -10.21
C LEU A 104 6.04 6.91 -9.84
N ASN A 105 6.76 5.79 -9.74
CA ASN A 105 8.19 5.70 -9.46
C ASN A 105 8.67 6.61 -8.30
N PRO A 106 8.07 6.55 -7.10
CA PRO A 106 8.52 7.36 -5.97
C PRO A 106 9.88 6.89 -5.44
N ILE A 107 10.53 7.71 -4.59
CA ILE A 107 11.72 7.29 -3.82
C ILE A 107 11.33 6.36 -2.67
N ARG A 108 10.20 6.64 -2.01
CA ARG A 108 9.60 5.84 -0.93
C ARG A 108 8.10 5.72 -1.11
N THR A 109 7.57 4.56 -0.78
CA THR A 109 6.15 4.23 -0.74
C THR A 109 5.77 3.74 0.65
N TYR A 110 4.75 4.34 1.25
CA TYR A 110 4.19 3.93 2.52
C TYR A 110 2.75 3.44 2.29
N LEU A 111 2.51 2.18 2.65
CA LEU A 111 1.20 1.55 2.54
C LEU A 111 0.37 1.88 3.81
N VAL A 112 -0.88 2.28 3.62
CA VAL A 112 -1.84 2.63 4.68
C VAL A 112 -3.17 1.90 4.48
N GLY A 113 -4.07 1.95 5.47
CA GLY A 113 -5.44 1.42 5.33
C GLY A 113 -5.61 -0.07 5.65
N PHE A 114 -4.61 -0.71 6.26
CA PHE A 114 -4.62 -2.15 6.54
C PHE A 114 -5.82 -2.61 7.39
N THR A 115 -6.38 -3.77 7.02
CA THR A 115 -7.34 -4.48 7.87
C THR A 115 -6.68 -5.09 9.11
N HIS A 116 -7.43 -5.26 10.20
CA HIS A 116 -6.94 -5.71 11.51
C HIS A 116 -6.58 -7.21 11.62
N ARG A 117 -6.28 -7.89 10.52
CA ARG A 117 -6.09 -9.37 10.49
C ARG A 117 -4.69 -9.83 10.15
N VAL A 118 -3.77 -8.89 9.89
CA VAL A 118 -2.37 -9.15 9.57
C VAL A 118 -1.52 -8.16 10.35
N THR A 119 -0.54 -8.64 11.07
CA THR A 119 0.30 -7.79 11.91
C THR A 119 1.22 -6.89 11.10
N HIS A 120 1.67 -5.81 11.76
CA HIS A 120 2.64 -4.88 11.19
C HIS A 120 3.94 -5.60 10.80
N ASP A 121 4.41 -6.55 11.61
CA ASP A 121 5.61 -7.34 11.34
C ASP A 121 5.46 -8.20 10.08
N CYS A 122 4.31 -8.84 9.88
CA CYS A 122 4.03 -9.62 8.67
C CYS A 122 4.00 -8.73 7.41
N TRP A 123 3.37 -7.56 7.50
CA TRP A 123 3.40 -6.55 6.43
C TRP A 123 4.82 -6.03 6.16
N THR A 124 5.61 -5.82 7.20
CA THR A 124 7.01 -5.39 7.11
C THR A 124 7.86 -6.43 6.38
N TYR A 125 7.75 -7.69 6.79
CA TYR A 125 8.42 -8.81 6.12
C TYR A 125 8.05 -8.89 4.63
N CYS A 126 6.75 -8.77 4.32
CA CYS A 126 6.28 -8.76 2.94
C CYS A 126 6.84 -7.58 2.13
N CYS A 127 6.82 -6.35 2.68
CA CYS A 127 7.33 -5.16 2.00
C CYS A 127 8.85 -5.21 1.80
N GLN A 128 9.58 -5.82 2.73
CA GLN A 128 11.01 -6.06 2.60
C GLN A 128 11.31 -7.02 1.45
N ALA A 129 10.56 -8.14 1.35
CA ALA A 129 10.69 -9.08 0.25
C ALA A 129 10.39 -8.42 -1.12
N ILE A 130 9.32 -7.61 -1.20
CA ILE A 130 8.99 -6.83 -2.40
C ILE A 130 10.15 -5.88 -2.75
N SER A 131 10.70 -5.17 -1.76
CA SER A 131 11.80 -4.23 -1.97
C SER A 131 13.09 -4.89 -2.42
N GLN A 132 13.35 -6.11 -1.97
CA GLN A 132 14.49 -6.94 -2.38
C GLN A 132 14.32 -7.56 -3.76
N GLY A 133 13.16 -7.40 -4.41
CA GLY A 133 12.87 -8.04 -5.70
C GLY A 133 12.70 -9.56 -5.60
N ARG A 134 12.33 -10.08 -4.41
CA ARG A 134 12.01 -11.50 -4.22
C ARG A 134 10.83 -11.90 -5.10
N ARG A 135 10.78 -13.18 -5.47
CA ARG A 135 9.71 -13.76 -6.30
C ARG A 135 8.82 -14.69 -5.52
N SER A 136 7.58 -14.85 -5.96
CA SER A 136 6.61 -15.77 -5.34
C SER A 136 7.11 -17.23 -5.29
N THR A 137 8.00 -17.61 -6.22
CA THR A 137 8.63 -18.93 -6.27
C THR A 137 9.58 -19.19 -5.10
N ASP A 138 10.17 -18.15 -4.52
CA ASP A 138 11.15 -18.29 -3.43
C ASP A 138 10.50 -18.75 -2.12
N PHE A 139 9.17 -18.71 -2.04
CA PHE A 139 8.36 -19.06 -0.87
C PHE A 139 7.56 -20.36 -1.07
N LYS A 140 7.70 -21.03 -2.24
CA LYS A 140 6.99 -22.30 -2.52
C LYS A 140 7.66 -23.53 -1.89
N ALA A 141 8.88 -23.41 -1.38
CA ALA A 141 9.68 -24.54 -0.87
C ALA A 141 9.64 -24.71 0.66
N SER A 142 9.13 -23.73 1.42
CA SER A 142 9.17 -23.72 2.89
C SER A 142 7.96 -24.33 3.58
N SER A 143 6.98 -24.89 2.85
CA SER A 143 5.82 -25.58 3.44
C SER A 143 6.16 -26.91 4.14
N SER A 144 7.43 -27.33 4.15
CA SER A 144 7.93 -28.53 4.83
C SER A 144 9.11 -28.29 5.79
N SER A 145 9.57 -27.04 5.97
CA SER A 145 10.68 -26.72 6.88
C SER A 145 10.25 -25.76 7.99
N SER A 146 10.62 -26.12 9.21
CA SER A 146 10.36 -25.49 10.52
C SER A 146 10.93 -24.07 10.72
N SER A 147 11.07 -23.28 9.66
CA SER A 147 11.63 -21.91 9.67
C SER A 147 10.62 -20.81 9.36
N SER A 148 9.35 -21.14 9.16
CA SER A 148 8.29 -20.15 8.98
C SER A 148 8.15 -19.36 10.29
N GLN A 149 8.51 -18.09 10.25
CA GLN A 149 8.37 -17.18 11.38
C GLN A 149 6.87 -17.08 11.70
N THR A 150 6.46 -17.78 12.76
CA THR A 150 5.06 -17.91 13.18
C THR A 150 4.89 -17.16 14.48
N ASN A 151 4.06 -16.12 14.46
CA ASN A 151 3.71 -15.37 15.66
C ASN A 151 2.30 -15.79 16.12
N ILE A 152 2.13 -16.02 17.43
CA ILE A 152 0.86 -16.41 18.06
C ILE A 152 0.34 -15.22 18.89
N TYR A 153 -0.84 -14.71 18.56
CA TYR A 153 -1.45 -13.58 19.27
C TYR A 153 -2.61 -14.00 20.17
N PRO A 154 -2.80 -13.35 21.35
CA PRO A 154 -3.95 -13.58 22.20
C PRO A 154 -5.24 -13.04 21.55
N PRO A 155 -6.40 -13.69 21.78
CA PRO A 155 -7.68 -13.26 21.22
C PRO A 155 -8.10 -11.87 21.74
N GLN A 156 -8.63 -11.01 20.87
CA GLN A 156 -9.15 -9.69 21.25
C GLN A 156 -10.61 -9.79 21.74
N ALA A 157 -10.96 -9.08 22.81
CA ALA A 157 -12.19 -9.25 23.58
C ALA A 157 -13.51 -8.78 22.93
N ARG A 158 -13.51 -8.34 21.66
CA ARG A 158 -14.71 -7.80 20.97
C ARG A 158 -15.43 -8.79 20.06
N ASP A 159 -14.94 -10.02 19.97
CA ASP A 159 -15.48 -11.06 19.08
C ASP A 159 -16.55 -11.94 19.76
N LEU A 160 -17.39 -11.36 20.64
CA LEU A 160 -18.55 -12.06 21.18
C LEU A 160 -19.68 -12.05 20.14
N VAL A 161 -19.80 -13.19 19.47
CA VAL A 161 -20.83 -13.64 18.53
C VAL A 161 -22.24 -13.10 18.87
N VAL A 162 -22.85 -12.36 17.95
CA VAL A 162 -24.31 -12.25 17.84
C VAL A 162 -24.74 -13.19 16.72
N THR A 163 -25.36 -14.31 17.08
CA THR A 163 -25.99 -15.22 16.12
C THR A 163 -27.33 -14.63 15.68
N GLU A 164 -27.47 -14.24 14.41
CA GLU A 164 -28.78 -14.15 13.76
C GLU A 164 -29.02 -15.38 12.89
N GLN A 165 -30.09 -16.11 13.18
CA GLN A 165 -30.57 -17.20 12.33
C GLN A 165 -31.48 -16.58 11.25
N ASP A 166 -31.08 -16.67 9.98
CA ASP A 166 -32.03 -16.49 8.89
C ASP A 166 -31.98 -17.68 7.90
N SER A 167 -33.14 -18.31 7.79
CA SER A 167 -33.63 -19.12 6.68
C SER A 167 -32.64 -20.01 5.89
N GLY A 168 -32.29 -21.16 6.49
CA GLY A 168 -32.36 -22.46 5.79
C GLY A 168 -31.38 -22.75 4.64
N LYS A 169 -30.35 -21.93 4.39
CA LYS A 169 -29.29 -22.23 3.42
C LYS A 169 -27.94 -22.22 4.12
N SER A 170 -27.44 -23.41 4.46
CA SER A 170 -26.05 -23.60 4.85
C SER A 170 -25.14 -23.33 3.65
N ARG A 171 -24.72 -22.08 3.50
CA ARG A 171 -23.50 -21.75 2.76
C ARG A 171 -22.35 -22.00 3.73
N GLN A 172 -21.51 -22.99 3.45
CA GLN A 172 -20.15 -22.97 3.97
C GLN A 172 -19.44 -21.78 3.33
N ARG A 173 -19.60 -20.59 3.92
CA ARG A 173 -18.59 -19.54 3.75
C ARG A 173 -17.33 -20.12 4.38
N PHE A 174 -16.24 -20.16 3.63
CA PHE A 174 -14.90 -20.19 4.20
C PHE A 174 -14.62 -18.86 4.92
N GLU A 175 -15.42 -18.55 5.94
CA GLU A 175 -15.16 -17.51 6.95
C GLU A 175 -14.42 -18.13 8.16
N VAL A 176 -13.96 -19.37 8.02
CA VAL A 176 -13.18 -20.08 9.02
C VAL A 176 -11.72 -19.70 8.83
N LEU A 177 -11.21 -18.78 9.67
CA LEU A 177 -9.80 -18.88 10.09
C LEU A 177 -9.36 -18.06 11.31
N LEU A 178 -10.21 -17.38 12.09
CA LEU A 178 -9.66 -16.53 13.18
C LEU A 178 -10.46 -16.54 14.50
N GLU A 179 -11.07 -17.67 14.88
CA GLU A 179 -11.71 -17.81 16.21
C GLU A 179 -10.81 -18.43 17.28
N ARG A 180 -9.58 -18.85 16.95
CA ARG A 180 -8.61 -19.40 17.92
C ARG A 180 -7.20 -19.09 17.46
N GLY A 181 -6.35 -18.58 18.36
CA GLY A 181 -4.90 -18.37 18.22
C GLY A 181 -4.37 -18.26 16.78
N VAL A 182 -4.19 -17.04 16.29
CA VAL A 182 -3.74 -16.78 14.92
C VAL A 182 -2.28 -17.21 14.79
N VAL A 183 -2.00 -18.23 13.98
CA VAL A 183 -0.67 -18.50 13.46
C VAL A 183 -0.53 -17.73 12.15
N GLU A 184 0.19 -16.60 12.19
CA GLU A 184 0.54 -15.89 10.97
C GLU A 184 1.73 -16.57 10.29
N ASP A 185 1.54 -17.01 9.03
CA ASP A 185 2.61 -17.57 8.21
C ASP A 185 3.12 -16.50 7.24
N TYR A 186 4.28 -15.93 7.59
CA TYR A 186 4.87 -14.78 6.90
C TYR A 186 5.27 -15.13 5.47
N ASP A 187 5.78 -16.34 5.26
CA ASP A 187 6.18 -16.84 3.94
C ASP A 187 4.96 -17.07 3.04
N ARG A 188 3.90 -17.67 3.58
CA ARG A 188 2.66 -17.88 2.82
C ARG A 188 2.00 -16.55 2.45
N PHE A 189 1.91 -15.61 3.39
CA PHE A 189 1.36 -14.28 3.13
C PHE A 189 2.15 -13.55 2.04
N THR A 190 3.47 -13.51 2.18
CA THR A 190 4.39 -12.85 1.25
C THR A 190 4.39 -13.51 -0.13
N GLY A 191 4.45 -14.84 -0.18
CA GLY A 191 4.39 -15.59 -1.44
C GLY A 191 3.07 -15.38 -2.18
N GLN A 192 1.96 -15.20 -1.47
CA GLN A 192 0.68 -14.86 -2.08
C GLN A 192 0.65 -13.41 -2.58
N ALA A 193 1.17 -12.45 -1.81
CA ALA A 193 1.29 -11.05 -2.22
C ALA A 193 2.10 -10.92 -3.52
N LEU A 194 3.28 -11.54 -3.57
CA LEU A 194 4.16 -11.54 -4.74
C LEU A 194 3.49 -12.19 -5.95
N ARG A 195 2.76 -13.29 -5.76
CA ARG A 195 2.02 -13.93 -6.87
C ARG A 195 0.98 -13.00 -7.47
N LEU A 196 0.28 -12.22 -6.64
CA LEU A 196 -0.70 -11.24 -7.11
C LEU A 196 -0.03 -10.10 -7.86
N ILE A 197 1.10 -9.59 -7.37
CA ILE A 197 1.88 -8.54 -8.03
C ILE A 197 2.40 -9.02 -9.39
N GLU A 198 2.91 -10.26 -9.47
CA GLU A 198 3.47 -10.87 -10.67
C GLU A 198 2.43 -11.24 -11.73
N ALA A 199 1.16 -11.48 -11.33
CA ALA A 199 0.12 -11.94 -12.24
C ALA A 199 -0.19 -10.93 -13.35
N ASP A 200 -0.21 -9.63 -13.01
CA ASP A 200 -0.53 -8.56 -13.98
C ASP A 200 0.73 -7.88 -14.54
N ASN A 201 1.89 -8.08 -13.91
CA ASN A 201 3.17 -7.56 -14.39
C ASN A 201 4.30 -8.59 -14.12
N PRO A 202 4.71 -9.38 -15.13
CA PRO A 202 5.74 -10.39 -14.95
C PRO A 202 7.14 -9.78 -14.79
N THR A 203 7.29 -8.48 -15.04
CA THR A 203 8.53 -7.75 -14.83
C THR A 203 8.75 -7.58 -13.33
N PRO A 204 9.93 -7.94 -12.78
CA PRO A 204 10.18 -7.84 -11.36
C PRO A 204 9.96 -6.39 -10.88
N PRO A 205 9.45 -6.21 -9.64
CA PRO A 205 9.27 -4.88 -9.07
C PRO A 205 10.58 -4.10 -9.08
N LEU A 206 10.47 -2.77 -9.16
CA LEU A 206 11.62 -1.85 -9.15
C LEU A 206 12.62 -2.25 -8.06
N SER A 207 13.74 -2.85 -8.44
CA SER A 207 14.82 -3.21 -7.53
C SER A 207 15.71 -1.99 -7.35
N ASN A 208 15.39 -1.13 -6.39
CA ASN A 208 16.25 -0.02 -5.98
C ASN A 208 16.97 -0.28 -4.64
N ALA A 209 16.70 -1.42 -3.97
CA ALA A 209 17.23 -1.71 -2.64
C ALA A 209 18.76 -1.88 -2.57
N LEU A 210 19.42 -2.15 -3.69
CA LEU A 210 20.90 -2.19 -3.73
C LEU A 210 21.53 -0.80 -3.85
N ALA A 211 20.79 0.20 -4.35
CA ALA A 211 21.30 1.57 -4.53
C ALA A 211 20.90 2.52 -3.39
N LEU A 212 19.86 2.18 -2.63
CA LEU A 212 19.40 2.93 -1.47
C LEU A 212 19.41 1.97 -0.29
N GLU A 213 20.11 2.31 0.80
CA GLU A 213 20.23 1.49 2.03
C GLU A 213 18.88 1.15 2.70
N MET A 214 17.75 1.58 2.14
CA MET A 214 16.40 1.42 2.69
C MET A 214 15.41 0.87 1.64
N PRO A 215 14.50 -0.06 2.05
CA PRO A 215 13.34 -0.47 1.27
C PRO A 215 12.57 0.68 0.62
N TRP A 216 12.14 0.50 -0.63
CA TRP A 216 11.37 1.50 -1.36
C TRP A 216 9.87 1.41 -1.05
N VAL A 217 9.38 0.28 -0.53
CA VAL A 217 8.02 0.13 0.00
C VAL A 217 8.04 -0.38 1.43
N ARG A 218 7.18 0.17 2.29
CA ARG A 218 7.00 -0.22 3.70
C ARG A 218 5.56 0.02 4.18
N PRO A 219 5.09 -0.67 5.22
CA PRO A 219 3.87 -0.26 5.93
C PRO A 219 4.10 1.04 6.70
N ALA A 220 3.10 1.92 6.74
CA ALA A 220 3.09 3.02 7.71
C ALA A 220 2.79 2.48 9.12
N PHE A 221 3.20 3.23 10.15
CA PHE A 221 2.93 2.92 11.56
C PHE A 221 2.68 4.20 12.37
N ASP A 222 2.13 4.03 13.57
CA ASP A 222 1.88 5.16 14.49
C ASP A 222 3.19 5.79 14.97
N GLY A 223 3.31 7.11 14.87
CA GLY A 223 4.56 7.82 15.16
C GLY A 223 5.62 7.77 14.05
N LEU A 224 5.29 7.26 12.86
CA LEU A 224 6.16 7.38 11.67
C LEU A 224 6.37 8.87 11.34
N VAL A 225 7.63 9.30 11.28
CA VAL A 225 8.02 10.65 10.87
C VAL A 225 8.78 10.56 9.56
N VAL A 226 8.20 11.11 8.49
CA VAL A 226 8.82 11.15 7.17
C VAL A 226 9.47 12.52 6.94
N HIS A 227 10.78 12.53 6.78
CA HIS A 227 11.54 13.73 6.47
C HIS A 227 11.90 13.74 4.98
N THR A 228 11.58 14.86 4.33
CA THR A 228 11.96 15.14 2.95
C THR A 228 12.40 16.59 2.81
N SER A 229 13.46 16.85 2.05
CA SER A 229 13.90 18.20 1.72
C SER A 229 13.50 18.50 0.29
N LEU A 230 12.91 19.68 0.02
CA LEU A 230 12.47 20.07 -1.33
C LEU A 230 13.60 20.01 -2.37
N ARG A 231 14.83 20.34 -1.97
CA ARG A 231 16.00 20.42 -2.86
C ARG A 231 16.76 19.11 -3.00
N SER A 232 16.69 18.21 -2.02
CA SER A 232 17.40 16.93 -2.06
C SER A 232 16.49 15.78 -2.49
N SER A 233 17.06 14.76 -3.14
CA SER A 233 16.36 13.49 -3.39
C SER A 233 16.40 12.54 -2.18
N GLN A 234 16.76 13.03 -0.99
CA GLN A 234 16.83 12.20 0.21
C GLN A 234 15.47 12.16 0.90
N VAL A 235 15.07 10.95 1.27
CA VAL A 235 13.92 10.68 2.15
C VAL A 235 14.42 9.81 3.29
N THR A 236 14.20 10.25 4.52
CA THR A 236 14.48 9.49 5.73
C THR A 236 13.22 9.30 6.55
N ASP A 237 13.18 8.22 7.31
CA ASP A 237 12.13 7.91 8.25
C ASP A 237 12.72 7.22 9.48
N ASN A 238 11.96 7.18 10.57
CA ASN A 238 12.34 6.58 11.85
C ASN A 238 11.94 5.10 11.96
N PHE A 239 11.91 4.35 10.85
CA PHE A 239 11.44 2.96 10.85
C PHE A 239 12.43 1.98 11.52
N TYR A 240 13.72 2.31 11.59
CA TYR A 240 14.79 1.45 12.13
C TYR A 240 15.68 2.15 13.17
N ASP A 241 15.16 3.21 13.80
CA ASP A 241 15.88 3.95 14.85
C ASP A 241 15.80 3.25 16.22
#